data_AF-A0A3N5J279-F1
#
_entry.id   AF-A0A3N5J279-F1
#
_cell.length_a   1.000
_cell.length_b   1.000
_cell.length_c   1.000
_cell.angle_alpha   90.00
_cell.angle_beta   90.00
_cell.angle_gamma   90.00
#
_symmetry.space_group_name_H-M   'P 1'
#
loop_
_entity.id
_entity.type
_entity.pdbx_description
1 polymer ?
#
loop_
_entity_poly.entity_id
_entity_poly.type
_entity_poly.pdbx_seq_one_letter_code
_entity_poly.pdbx_strand_id
1 'polypeptide(L)'
;MTDQRFYITPMLLAAILAIGFLLGGCDGDSSDSSLKWTVHSFWPTGSLPVPSPNGTAVLFSQEEAPSGLYLLRDGIATRVNPAGPDIRADYAWSADGQTFTFSSPGLAGEGAAGIYVAESATPTVFQKVWDRGS
;
A
#
# COMPACT_ATOMS: atom_id res chain seq x y z
N MET A 1 -66.31 -7.05 23.22
CA MET A 1 -65.78 -5.66 23.18
C MET A 1 -65.20 -5.36 24.55
N THR A 2 -63.89 -5.49 24.68
CA THR A 2 -63.15 -5.03 25.87
C THR A 2 -61.80 -4.56 25.36
N ASP A 3 -61.64 -3.24 25.29
CA ASP A 3 -60.46 -2.56 24.77
C ASP A 3 -59.44 -2.44 25.92
N GLN A 4 -58.41 -3.28 25.93
CA GLN A 4 -57.37 -3.28 26.97
C GLN A 4 -56.18 -2.45 26.50
N ARG A 5 -56.09 -1.21 26.99
CA ARG A 5 -54.91 -0.35 26.80
C ARG A 5 -53.88 -0.66 27.89
N PHE A 6 -52.75 -1.22 27.49
CA PHE A 6 -51.60 -1.45 28.37
C PHE A 6 -50.86 -0.12 28.62
N TYR A 7 -50.84 0.33 29.87
CA TYR A 7 -50.03 1.48 30.29
C TYR A 7 -48.62 1.01 30.62
N ILE A 8 -47.67 1.30 29.73
CA ILE A 8 -46.24 1.10 29.99
C ILE A 8 -45.78 2.26 30.87
N THR A 9 -45.56 1.99 32.15
CA THR A 9 -45.00 2.98 33.09
C THR A 9 -43.55 3.32 32.73
N PRO A 10 -43.09 4.57 32.95
CA PRO A 10 -41.78 5.06 32.48
C PRO A 10 -40.57 4.27 33.01
N MET A 11 -40.71 3.51 34.11
CA MET A 11 -39.65 2.61 34.59
C MET A 11 -39.48 1.34 33.73
N LEU A 12 -40.53 0.85 33.07
CA LEU A 12 -40.44 -0.30 32.15
C LEU A 12 -39.78 0.10 30.81
N LEU A 13 -39.94 1.36 30.40
CA LEU A 13 -39.30 1.91 29.20
C LEU A 13 -37.78 2.07 29.39
N ALA A 14 -37.32 2.43 30.59
CA ALA A 14 -35.90 2.52 30.91
C ALA A 14 -35.20 1.14 30.94
N ALA A 15 -35.90 0.09 31.38
CA ALA A 15 -35.36 -1.27 31.39
C ALA A 15 -35.21 -1.87 29.98
N ILE A 16 -36.11 -1.53 29.04
CA ILE A 16 -36.03 -2.00 27.64
C ILE A 16 -34.89 -1.29 26.88
N LEU A 17 -34.63 -0.01 27.17
CA LEU A 17 -33.52 0.74 26.58
C LEU A 17 -32.14 0.29 27.09
N ALA A 18 -32.04 -0.23 28.31
CA ALA A 18 -30.77 -0.71 28.87
C ALA A 18 -30.36 -2.12 28.36
N ILE A 19 -31.32 -2.94 27.93
CA ILE A 19 -31.04 -4.30 27.41
C ILE A 19 -30.68 -4.27 25.91
N GLY A 20 -31.17 -3.27 25.15
CA GLY A 20 -30.83 -3.11 23.74
C GLY A 20 -29.36 -2.74 23.46
N PHE A 21 -28.64 -2.20 24.45
CA PHE A 21 -27.24 -1.80 24.30
C PHE A 21 -26.21 -2.89 24.60
N LEU A 22 -26.62 -4.06 25.11
CA LEU A 22 -25.71 -5.15 25.47
C LEU A 22 -25.85 -6.40 24.59
N LEU A 23 -26.81 -6.42 23.65
CA LEU A 23 -26.98 -7.53 22.69
C LEU A 23 -27.10 -7.08 21.23
N GLY A 24 -27.00 -5.78 20.93
CA GLY A 24 -27.00 -5.23 19.57
C GLY A 24 -25.60 -5.21 18.95
N GLY A 25 -24.99 -6.38 18.78
CA GLY A 25 -23.71 -6.54 18.10
C GLY A 25 -23.89 -7.05 16.68
N CYS A 26 -23.56 -6.20 15.70
CA CYS A 26 -23.30 -6.54 14.30
C CYS A 26 -24.49 -6.56 13.30
N ASP A 27 -25.26 -5.47 13.24
CA ASP A 27 -25.88 -5.08 11.96
C ASP A 27 -24.97 -4.07 11.29
N GLY A 28 -24.06 -4.58 10.46
CA GLY A 28 -23.05 -3.79 9.80
C GLY A 28 -22.44 -4.50 8.61
N ASP A 29 -23.24 -5.25 7.85
CA ASP A 29 -22.92 -5.52 6.44
C ASP A 29 -22.97 -4.18 5.70
N SER A 30 -21.95 -3.36 5.96
CA SER A 30 -21.55 -2.30 5.07
C SER A 30 -21.14 -3.03 3.81
N SER A 31 -21.94 -2.89 2.76
CA SER A 31 -21.53 -3.20 1.40
C SER A 31 -20.34 -2.30 1.08
N ASP A 32 -19.16 -2.70 1.57
CA ASP A 32 -17.95 -1.97 1.33
C ASP A 32 -17.60 -2.21 -0.14
N SER A 33 -18.03 -1.26 -0.96
CA SER A 33 -17.58 -1.08 -2.32
C SER A 33 -16.18 -0.43 -2.35
N SER A 34 -15.39 -0.55 -1.27
CA SER A 34 -13.96 -0.35 -1.36
C SER A 34 -13.42 -1.37 -2.35
N LEU A 35 -12.65 -0.86 -3.32
CA LEU A 35 -11.88 -1.67 -4.25
C LEU A 35 -11.18 -2.79 -3.49
N LYS A 36 -11.67 -4.02 -3.65
CA LYS A 36 -11.02 -5.21 -3.09
C LYS A 36 -9.88 -5.57 -4.01
N TRP A 37 -8.72 -4.99 -3.74
CA TRP A 37 -7.47 -5.43 -4.36
C TRP A 37 -7.13 -6.81 -3.82
N THR A 38 -7.38 -7.85 -4.61
CA THR A 38 -6.87 -9.18 -4.32
C THR A 38 -5.40 -9.22 -4.77
N VAL A 39 -4.48 -9.15 -3.81
CA VAL A 39 -3.07 -9.36 -4.09
C VAL A 39 -2.85 -10.86 -4.33
N HIS A 40 -2.65 -11.24 -5.58
CA HIS A 40 -2.17 -12.57 -5.93
C HIS A 40 -0.64 -12.58 -5.82
N SER A 41 -0.06 -12.90 -4.66
CA SER A 41 1.38 -13.15 -4.58
C SER A 41 1.67 -14.58 -5.06
N PHE A 42 2.22 -14.71 -6.26
CA PHE A 42 2.78 -15.96 -6.75
C PHE A 42 4.32 -15.88 -6.57
N TRP A 43 4.83 -16.48 -5.48
CA TRP A 43 6.26 -16.81 -5.24
C TRP A 43 7.21 -15.66 -4.81
N PRO A 44 8.35 -15.98 -4.14
CA PRO A 44 9.07 -15.05 -3.28
C PRO A 44 10.19 -14.33 -4.01
N THR A 45 9.87 -13.48 -4.99
CA THR A 45 10.89 -12.71 -5.72
C THR A 45 10.39 -11.31 -6.02
N GLY A 46 11.10 -10.31 -5.49
CA GLY A 46 10.70 -8.89 -5.53
C GLY A 46 9.81 -8.50 -4.35
N SER A 47 10.04 -7.31 -3.78
CA SER A 47 9.14 -6.75 -2.76
C SER A 47 7.71 -6.69 -3.32
N LEU A 48 6.71 -6.81 -2.45
CA LEU A 48 5.33 -6.49 -2.83
C LEU A 48 5.25 -5.05 -3.35
N PRO A 49 4.24 -4.70 -4.16
CA PRO A 49 3.97 -3.30 -4.45
C PRO A 49 3.86 -2.49 -3.14
N VAL A 50 4.60 -1.39 -3.02
CA VAL A 50 4.61 -0.55 -1.83
C VAL A 50 3.99 0.80 -2.17
N PRO A 51 2.79 1.10 -1.65
CA PRO A 51 2.18 2.42 -1.77
C PRO A 51 3.03 3.50 -1.08
N SER A 52 3.05 4.70 -1.65
CA SER A 52 3.60 5.87 -0.99
C SER A 52 2.78 6.20 0.28
N PRO A 53 3.37 6.85 1.30
CA PRO A 53 2.66 7.19 2.54
C PRO A 53 1.39 8.02 2.34
N ASN A 54 1.32 8.82 1.28
CA ASN A 54 0.15 9.62 0.90
C ASN A 54 -0.83 8.88 -0.03
N GLY A 55 -0.54 7.64 -0.42
CA GLY A 55 -1.38 6.81 -1.29
C GLY A 55 -1.47 7.25 -2.75
N THR A 56 -0.68 8.22 -3.20
CA THR A 56 -0.76 8.76 -4.57
C THR A 56 0.13 8.04 -5.58
N ALA A 57 1.02 7.16 -5.12
CA ALA A 57 1.90 6.39 -5.98
C ALA A 57 2.19 5.00 -5.42
N VAL A 58 2.69 4.10 -6.26
CA VAL A 58 3.08 2.74 -5.87
C VAL A 58 4.43 2.40 -6.49
N LEU A 59 5.37 1.91 -5.69
CA LEU A 59 6.60 1.29 -6.18
C LEU A 59 6.37 -0.20 -6.38
N PHE A 60 6.81 -0.74 -7.50
CA PHE A 60 6.75 -2.17 -7.77
C PHE A 60 7.87 -2.62 -8.70
N SER A 61 8.34 -3.86 -8.52
CA SER A 61 9.24 -4.49 -9.49
C SER A 61 8.46 -5.29 -10.53
N GLN A 62 8.91 -5.24 -11.79
CA GLN A 62 8.42 -6.06 -12.88
C GLN A 62 9.56 -6.96 -13.40
N GLU A 63 9.28 -8.25 -13.60
CA GLU A 63 10.26 -9.22 -14.15
C GLU A 63 10.11 -9.41 -15.67
N GLU A 64 8.98 -9.03 -16.25
CA GLU A 64 8.75 -9.07 -17.69
C GLU A 64 9.47 -7.92 -18.41
N ALA A 65 10.00 -8.18 -19.60
CA ALA A 65 10.75 -7.21 -20.37
C ALA A 65 9.88 -5.99 -20.78
N PRO A 66 10.32 -4.74 -20.54
CA PRO A 66 11.55 -4.38 -19.83
C PRO A 66 11.37 -4.56 -18.32
N SER A 67 12.18 -5.43 -17.72
CA SER A 67 12.17 -5.63 -16.28
C SER A 67 12.68 -4.38 -15.56
N GLY A 68 12.36 -4.20 -14.29
CA GLY A 68 12.77 -2.99 -13.58
C GLY A 68 12.01 -2.69 -12.32
N LEU A 69 12.44 -1.62 -11.66
CA LEU A 69 11.66 -0.91 -10.65
C LEU A 69 10.83 0.17 -11.33
N TYR A 70 9.56 0.23 -10.98
CA TYR A 70 8.59 1.15 -11.55
C TYR A 70 7.92 1.97 -10.45
N LEU A 71 7.60 3.21 -10.79
CA LEU A 71 6.72 4.08 -10.04
C LEU A 71 5.42 4.26 -10.81
N LEU A 72 4.31 3.75 -10.28
CA LEU A 72 2.96 4.01 -10.78
C LEU A 72 2.41 5.28 -10.13
N ARG A 73 1.99 6.25 -10.94
CA ARG A 73 1.28 7.45 -10.53
C ARG A 73 0.27 7.83 -11.60
N ASP A 74 -0.95 8.16 -11.22
CA ASP A 74 -2.03 8.57 -12.14
C ASP A 74 -2.25 7.59 -13.31
N GLY A 75 -2.09 6.28 -13.05
CA GLY A 75 -2.21 5.23 -14.05
C GLY A 75 -1.00 5.08 -14.99
N ILE A 76 0.04 5.90 -14.81
CA ILE A 76 1.27 5.88 -15.62
C ILE A 76 2.39 5.21 -14.83
N ALA A 77 2.93 4.12 -15.37
CA ALA A 77 4.11 3.45 -14.82
C ALA A 77 5.39 4.03 -15.45
N THR A 78 6.24 4.63 -14.62
CA THR A 78 7.55 5.15 -15.02
C THR A 78 8.64 4.22 -14.51
N ARG A 79 9.53 3.76 -15.40
CA ARG A 79 10.70 2.99 -14.98
C ARG A 79 11.71 3.89 -14.28
N VAL A 80 12.11 3.51 -13.08
CA VAL A 80 13.02 4.26 -12.21
C VAL A 80 14.48 4.00 -12.56
N ASN A 81 14.85 2.72 -12.67
CA ASN A 81 16.23 2.31 -12.86
C ASN A 81 16.62 2.26 -14.35
N PRO A 82 17.86 2.61 -14.71
CA PRO A 82 18.36 2.46 -16.07
C PRO A 82 18.55 0.98 -16.39
N ALA A 83 18.45 0.64 -17.67
CA ALA A 83 18.56 -0.75 -18.12
C ALA A 83 19.87 -1.40 -17.66
N GLY A 84 19.74 -2.42 -16.83
CA GLY A 84 20.77 -3.39 -16.45
C GLY A 84 20.09 -4.74 -16.28
N PRO A 85 20.84 -5.85 -16.08
CA PRO A 85 20.22 -7.12 -15.77
C PRO A 85 19.43 -6.96 -14.47
N ASP A 86 18.11 -6.89 -14.61
CA ASP A 86 17.18 -7.07 -13.51
C ASP A 86 17.54 -8.39 -12.80
N ILE A 87 17.27 -8.57 -11.51
CA ILE A 87 15.93 -8.71 -10.97
C ILE A 87 16.09 -8.55 -9.44
N ARG A 88 15.07 -8.00 -8.78
CA ARG A 88 14.95 -7.84 -7.31
C ARG A 88 15.69 -6.62 -6.75
N ALA A 89 15.15 -5.44 -7.05
CA ALA A 89 15.42 -4.29 -6.21
C ALA A 89 14.60 -4.42 -4.91
N ASP A 90 15.27 -4.37 -3.76
CA ASP A 90 14.62 -3.94 -2.53
C ASP A 90 14.35 -2.44 -2.67
N TYR A 91 13.20 -1.97 -2.18
CA TYR A 91 12.85 -0.56 -2.24
C TYR A 91 11.95 -0.16 -1.07
N ALA A 92 12.06 1.10 -0.65
CA ALA A 92 11.28 1.65 0.44
C ALA A 92 11.09 3.17 0.27
N TRP A 93 9.92 3.66 0.65
CA TRP A 93 9.61 5.09 0.70
C TRP A 93 10.23 5.77 1.91
N SER A 94 10.59 7.05 1.76
CA SER A 94 10.75 7.93 2.91
C SER A 94 9.40 8.14 3.60
N ALA A 95 9.43 8.47 4.90
CA ALA A 95 8.21 8.65 5.70
C ALA A 95 7.31 9.78 5.18
N ASP A 96 7.88 10.78 4.52
CA ASP A 96 7.17 11.90 3.90
C ASP A 96 6.72 11.62 2.44
N GLY A 97 7.10 10.47 1.88
CA GLY A 97 6.80 10.06 0.50
C GLY A 97 7.49 10.88 -0.60
N GLN A 98 8.42 11.78 -0.25
CA GLN A 98 9.10 12.64 -1.23
C GLN A 98 10.23 11.92 -1.94
N THR A 99 10.82 10.91 -1.30
CA THR A 99 11.93 10.14 -1.85
C THR A 99 11.70 8.66 -1.64
N PHE A 100 12.48 7.85 -2.32
CA PHE A 100 12.54 6.42 -2.06
C PHE A 100 13.95 5.90 -2.28
N THR A 101 14.27 4.84 -1.57
CA THR A 101 15.51 4.11 -1.70
C THR A 101 15.29 2.85 -2.52
N PHE A 102 16.31 2.42 -3.25
CA PHE A 102 16.30 1.11 -3.89
C PHE A 102 17.69 0.52 -4.03
N SER A 103 17.79 -0.80 -3.99
CA SER A 103 19.01 -1.51 -4.36
C SER A 103 19.06 -1.71 -5.88
N SER A 104 20.21 -1.51 -6.49
CA SER A 104 20.40 -1.79 -7.92
C SER A 104 21.79 -2.34 -8.17
N PRO A 105 21.99 -3.24 -9.16
CA PRO A 105 23.32 -3.64 -9.62
C PRO A 105 24.11 -2.48 -10.27
N GLY A 106 23.45 -1.34 -10.51
CA GLY A 106 24.03 -0.16 -11.12
C GLY A 106 24.01 -0.21 -12.65
N LEU A 107 24.52 0.86 -13.26
CA LEU A 107 24.68 0.94 -14.72
C LEU A 107 25.76 -0.04 -15.20
N ALA A 108 25.60 -0.53 -16.43
CA ALA A 108 26.61 -1.35 -17.08
C ALA A 108 27.95 -0.59 -17.12
N GLY A 109 28.99 -1.15 -16.50
CA GLY A 109 30.33 -0.55 -16.45
C GLY A 109 30.63 0.32 -15.22
N GLU A 110 29.65 0.62 -14.37
CA GLU A 110 29.86 1.43 -13.14
C GLU A 110 30.24 0.62 -11.90
N GLY A 111 30.38 -0.70 -12.05
CA GLY A 111 31.09 -1.57 -11.10
C GLY A 111 30.50 -1.74 -9.70
N ALA A 112 29.42 -1.06 -9.32
CA ALA A 112 28.94 -1.16 -7.96
C ALA A 112 27.43 -1.20 -7.87
N ALA A 113 26.97 -2.44 -7.63
CA ALA A 113 25.74 -2.65 -6.92
C ALA A 113 25.73 -1.79 -5.65
N GLY A 114 24.60 -1.15 -5.37
CA GLY A 114 24.53 -0.16 -4.31
C GLY A 114 23.12 0.18 -3.90
N ILE A 115 23.02 1.07 -2.92
CA ILE A 115 21.77 1.70 -2.53
C ILE A 115 21.70 3.07 -3.21
N TYR A 116 20.56 3.34 -3.80
CA TYR A 116 20.26 4.55 -4.53
C TYR A 116 19.07 5.25 -3.86
N VAL A 117 19.04 6.57 -3.98
CA VAL A 117 17.91 7.43 -3.57
C VAL A 117 17.42 8.17 -4.80
N ALA A 118 16.11 8.22 -4.99
CA ALA A 118 15.46 9.01 -6.04
C ALA A 118 14.37 9.89 -5.45
N GLU A 119 14.11 11.01 -6.10
CA GLU A 119 12.94 11.84 -5.80
C GLU A 119 11.71 11.27 -6.48
N SER A 120 10.60 11.29 -5.75
CA SER A 120 9.28 10.88 -6.23
C SER A 120 8.79 11.72 -7.40
N ALA A 121 9.18 12.99 -7.46
CA ALA A 121 8.82 13.92 -8.54
C ALA A 121 9.66 13.69 -9.81
N THR A 122 10.88 13.20 -9.68
CA THR A 122 11.83 12.96 -10.78
C THR A 122 12.43 11.55 -10.68
N PRO A 123 11.61 10.48 -10.81
CA PRO A 123 12.00 9.12 -10.44
C PRO A 123 13.12 8.50 -11.30
N THR A 124 13.48 9.13 -12.41
CA THR A 124 14.58 8.72 -13.29
C THR A 124 15.92 9.36 -12.94
N VAL A 125 15.92 10.33 -12.00
CA VAL A 125 17.11 10.97 -11.47
C VAL A 125 17.37 10.40 -10.07
N PHE A 126 18.51 9.75 -9.91
CA PHE A 126 18.87 9.09 -8.66
C PHE A 126 20.35 9.27 -8.34
N GLN A 127 20.64 9.23 -7.05
CA GLN A 127 21.99 9.30 -6.51
C GLN A 127 22.32 7.98 -5.85
N LYS A 128 23.52 7.46 -6.09
CA LYS A 128 24.06 6.36 -5.28
C LYS A 128 24.51 6.90 -3.93
N VAL A 129 24.02 6.30 -2.85
CA VAL A 129 24.33 6.69 -1.46
C VAL A 129 25.17 5.65 -0.73
N TRP A 130 25.29 4.44 -1.30
CA TRP A 130 26.15 3.38 -0.76
C TRP A 130 26.62 2.44 -1.85
N ASP A 131 27.89 2.01 -1.78
CA ASP A 131 28.51 1.02 -2.67
C ASP A 131 28.75 -0.28 -1.92
N ARG A 132 28.45 -1.42 -2.57
CA ARG A 132 28.80 -2.73 -2.03
C ARG A 132 30.31 -2.97 -2.14
N GLY A 133 31.00 -2.98 -1.00
CA GLY A 133 32.42 -3.35 -0.91
C GLY A 133 33.38 -2.18 -0.64
N SER A 134 32.87 -1.03 -0.16
CA SER A 134 33.66 0.06 0.42
C SER A 134 34.02 -0.17 1.89
#